data_AF-A0AA38U2Q6-F1
#
_entry.id   AF-A0AA38U2Q6-F1
#
_cell.length_a   1.000
_cell.length_b   1.000
_cell.length_c   1.000
_cell.angle_alpha   90.00
_cell.angle_beta   90.00
_cell.angle_gamma   90.00
#
_symmetry.space_group_name_H-M   'P 1'
#
loop_
_entity.id
_entity.type
_entity.pdbx_description
1 polymer ?
#
loop_
_entity_poly.entity_id
_entity_poly.type
_entity_poly.pdbx_seq_one_letter_code
_entity_poly.pdbx_strand_id
1 'polypeptide(L)'
;MEKKNDPVVGASLARSLSKPTDLETWHRRLAHAGLSRIETMIKKNLVDGLDVTSTDVSGKCVDCLMGKATRRPFDALVEREMRILERVHTDLTGPMRVPAKGGF
;
A
#
# COMPACT_ATOMS: atom_id res chain seq x y z
N MET A 1 -32.52 36.89 32.08
CA MET A 1 -31.95 36.06 33.17
C MET A 1 -31.03 35.05 32.54
N GLU A 2 -29.76 35.43 32.54
CA GLU A 2 -28.61 34.68 32.07
C GLU A 2 -28.43 33.41 32.92
N LYS A 3 -28.23 32.25 32.30
CA LYS A 3 -27.61 31.11 32.97
C LYS A 3 -26.22 30.94 32.35
N LYS A 4 -25.22 31.48 33.05
CA LYS A 4 -23.81 31.19 32.80
C LYS A 4 -23.55 29.77 33.31
N ASN A 5 -23.08 28.88 32.44
CA ASN A 5 -22.48 27.63 32.84
C ASN A 5 -20.97 27.85 32.88
N ASP A 6 -20.40 27.73 34.07
CA ASP A 6 -18.97 27.89 34.33
C ASP A 6 -18.15 26.77 33.65
N PRO A 7 -16.91 27.06 33.19
CA PRO A 7 -16.07 26.06 32.57
C PRO A 7 -15.49 25.13 33.64
N VAL A 8 -15.70 23.83 33.46
CA VAL A 8 -15.04 22.80 34.27
C VAL A 8 -13.54 22.82 33.92
N VAL A 9 -12.73 23.34 34.83
CA VAL A 9 -11.27 23.36 34.74
C VAL A 9 -10.76 21.98 35.16
N GLY A 10 -10.15 21.21 34.25
CA GLY A 10 -9.55 19.93 34.63
C GLY A 10 -9.24 18.94 33.52
N ALA A 11 -8.44 19.35 32.54
CA ALA A 11 -7.48 18.51 31.82
C ALA A 11 -6.83 19.39 30.76
N SER A 12 -5.51 19.57 30.82
CA SER A 12 -4.77 19.95 29.62
C SER A 12 -4.89 18.80 28.63
N LEU A 13 -5.98 18.80 27.86
CA LEU A 13 -5.97 18.13 26.57
C LEU A 13 -4.85 18.82 25.81
N ALA A 14 -3.67 18.20 25.79
CA ALA A 14 -2.74 18.39 24.70
C ALA A 14 -3.46 17.89 23.43
N ARG A 15 -4.44 18.67 22.97
CA ARG A 15 -4.93 18.61 21.61
C ARG A 15 -3.70 19.00 20.82
N SER A 16 -3.01 18.00 20.30
CA SER A 16 -2.14 18.22 19.15
C SER A 16 -3.01 19.03 18.19
N LEU A 17 -2.68 20.32 18.04
CA LEU A 17 -3.28 21.18 17.03
C LEU A 17 -2.80 20.59 15.71
N SER A 18 -3.45 19.51 15.26
CA SER A 18 -3.19 18.93 13.96
C SER A 18 -3.61 20.00 12.97
N LYS A 19 -2.64 20.83 12.58
CA LYS A 19 -2.82 21.76 11.49
C LYS A 19 -3.31 20.93 10.31
N PRO A 20 -4.36 21.38 9.59
CA PRO A 20 -4.75 20.76 8.34
C PRO A 20 -3.49 20.53 7.51
N THR A 21 -3.32 19.33 7.00
CA THR A 21 -2.13 18.93 6.24
C THR A 21 -2.56 18.46 4.84
N ASP A 22 -1.68 18.49 3.86
CA ASP A 22 -2.00 18.03 2.51
C ASP A 22 -2.23 16.51 2.45
N LEU A 23 -2.97 16.09 1.42
CA LEU A 23 -3.31 14.68 1.20
C LEU A 23 -2.05 13.80 1.02
N GLU A 24 -0.98 14.35 0.44
CA GLU A 24 0.29 13.63 0.26
C GLU A 24 0.96 13.29 1.60
N THR A 25 0.97 14.20 2.57
CA THR A 25 1.50 13.88 3.90
C THR A 25 0.63 12.87 4.63
N TRP A 26 -0.70 12.97 4.50
CA TRP A 26 -1.62 11.97 5.07
C TRP A 26 -1.40 10.58 4.45
N HIS A 27 -1.16 10.52 3.15
CA HIS A 27 -0.76 9.30 2.44
C HIS A 27 0.48 8.66 3.08
N ARG A 28 1.54 9.43 3.33
CA ARG A 28 2.77 8.92 3.97
C ARG A 28 2.54 8.51 5.43
N ARG A 29 1.80 9.30 6.21
CA ARG A 29 1.47 9.00 7.62
C ARG A 29 0.65 7.73 7.79
N LEU A 30 -0.27 7.47 6.86
CA LEU A 30 -1.13 6.27 6.85
C LEU A 30 -0.49 5.10 6.10
N ALA A 31 0.84 4.95 6.22
CA ALA A 31 1.61 3.86 5.63
C ALA A 31 1.35 3.65 4.13
N HIS A 32 1.32 4.76 3.37
CA HIS A 32 1.07 4.75 1.94
C HIS A 32 -0.28 4.15 1.54
N ALA A 33 -1.31 4.36 2.36
CA ALA A 33 -2.69 4.02 2.02
C ALA A 33 -3.12 4.70 0.70
N GLY A 34 -3.93 4.01 -0.11
CA GLY A 34 -4.35 4.54 -1.41
C GLY A 34 -5.08 5.88 -1.27
N LEU A 35 -4.77 6.84 -2.14
CA LEU A 35 -5.35 8.19 -2.11
C LEU A 35 -6.89 8.14 -2.08
N SER A 36 -7.50 7.30 -2.94
CA SER A 36 -8.95 7.10 -2.97
C SER A 36 -9.54 6.58 -1.66
N ARG A 37 -8.78 5.78 -0.89
CA ARG A 37 -9.21 5.32 0.45
C ARG A 37 -9.20 6.46 1.44
N ILE A 38 -8.15 7.29 1.42
CA ILE A 38 -8.03 8.45 2.31
C ILE A 38 -9.13 9.48 1.97
N GLU A 39 -9.38 9.75 0.68
CA GLU A 39 -10.49 10.59 0.24
C GLU A 39 -11.85 10.08 0.72
N THR A 40 -12.05 8.76 0.71
CA THR A 40 -13.29 8.16 1.24
C THR A 40 -13.41 8.36 2.74
N MET A 41 -12.30 8.25 3.49
CA MET A 41 -12.28 8.52 4.94
C MET A 41 -12.65 9.98 5.24
N ILE A 42 -12.13 10.92 4.45
CA ILE A 42 -12.44 12.36 4.57
C ILE A 42 -13.93 12.59 4.26
N LYS A 43 -14.41 12.14 3.09
CA LYS A 43 -15.80 12.35 2.65
C LYS A 43 -16.85 11.78 3.60
N LYS A 44 -16.53 10.66 4.25
CA LYS A 44 -17.42 9.99 5.20
C LYS A 44 -17.14 10.36 6.67
N ASN A 45 -16.20 11.28 6.92
CA ASN A 45 -15.77 11.70 8.25
C ASN A 45 -15.48 10.52 9.20
N LEU A 46 -14.69 9.55 8.72
CA LEU A 46 -14.46 8.28 9.43
C LEU A 46 -13.31 8.32 10.44
N VAL A 47 -12.51 9.39 10.46
CA VAL A 47 -11.30 9.50 11.27
C VAL A 47 -11.25 10.89 11.88
N ASP A 48 -11.24 10.95 13.21
CA ASP A 48 -11.10 12.21 13.94
C ASP A 48 -9.70 12.82 13.71
N GLY A 49 -9.68 14.12 13.41
CA GLY A 49 -8.43 14.87 13.18
C GLY A 49 -7.80 14.67 11.80
N LEU A 50 -8.50 14.02 10.86
CA LEU A 50 -8.09 13.90 9.46
C LEU A 50 -8.45 15.17 8.67
N ASP A 51 -7.82 16.30 9.00
CA ASP A 51 -8.06 17.58 8.35
C ASP A 51 -7.11 17.78 7.15
N VAL A 52 -7.67 18.09 5.99
CA VAL A 52 -6.92 18.21 4.73
C VAL A 52 -6.94 19.63 4.16
N THR A 53 -5.76 20.17 3.81
CA THR A 53 -5.63 21.50 3.17
C THR A 53 -5.85 21.47 1.66
N SER A 54 -5.42 20.40 1.01
CA SER A 54 -5.55 20.19 -0.43
C SER A 54 -5.63 18.70 -0.75
N THR A 55 -6.52 18.37 -1.67
CA THR A 55 -6.64 17.03 -2.28
C THR A 55 -5.78 16.87 -3.53
N ASP A 56 -5.14 17.94 -4.00
CA ASP A 56 -4.28 17.88 -5.16
C ASP A 56 -2.97 17.19 -4.80
N VAL A 57 -2.73 16.03 -5.41
CA VAL A 57 -1.47 15.30 -5.27
C VAL A 57 -0.69 15.46 -6.56
N SER A 58 0.49 16.08 -6.47
CA SER A 58 1.38 16.25 -7.61
C SER A 58 2.08 14.93 -7.93
N GLY A 59 1.71 14.31 -9.04
CA GLY A 59 2.38 13.11 -9.54
C GLY A 59 2.06 11.83 -8.76
N LYS A 60 2.97 10.85 -8.82
CA LYS A 60 2.83 9.54 -8.18
C LYS A 60 3.87 9.39 -7.08
N CYS A 61 3.47 8.83 -5.93
CA CYS A 61 4.41 8.46 -4.86
C CYS A 61 5.38 7.38 -5.36
N VAL A 62 6.69 7.67 -5.33
CA VAL A 62 7.75 6.78 -5.80
C VAL A 62 7.80 5.49 -4.98
N ASP A 63 7.67 5.59 -3.66
CA ASP A 63 7.67 4.43 -2.76
C ASP A 63 6.49 3.50 -3.05
N CYS A 64 5.31 4.06 -3.36
CA CYS A 64 4.17 3.27 -3.81
C CYS A 64 4.43 2.57 -5.14
N LEU A 65 5.05 3.27 -6.10
CA LEU A 65 5.36 2.69 -7.40
C LEU A 65 6.30 1.49 -7.25
N MET A 66 7.35 1.62 -6.43
CA MET A 66 8.31 0.54 -6.20
C MET A 66 7.71 -0.58 -5.34
N GLY A 67 6.96 -0.25 -4.29
CA GLY A 67 6.41 -1.22 -3.35
C GLY A 67 5.14 -1.94 -3.83
N LYS A 68 4.40 -1.37 -4.79
CA LYS A 68 3.16 -1.94 -5.34
C LYS A 68 3.25 -2.25 -6.82
N ALA A 69 4.46 -2.21 -7.40
CA ALA A 69 4.67 -2.68 -8.77
C ALA A 69 4.23 -4.14 -8.90
N THR A 70 3.32 -4.41 -9.82
CA THR A 70 2.96 -5.77 -10.19
C THR A 70 3.88 -6.24 -11.33
N ARG A 71 4.16 -7.54 -11.38
CA ARG A 71 4.88 -8.13 -12.50
C ARG A 71 4.08 -7.88 -13.78
N ARG A 72 4.72 -7.30 -14.80
CA ARG A 72 4.11 -7.15 -16.13
C ARG A 72 3.65 -8.54 -16.63
N PRO A 73 2.44 -8.68 -17.17
CA PRO A 73 2.01 -9.91 -17.82
C PRO A 73 2.99 -10.34 -18.92
N PHE A 74 3.06 -11.64 -19.17
CA PHE A 74 3.81 -12.14 -20.33
C PHE A 74 3.06 -11.77 -21.61
N ASP A 75 3.77 -11.17 -22.57
CA ASP A 75 3.19 -10.77 -23.86
C ASP A 75 2.98 -11.97 -24.80
N ALA A 76 3.57 -13.13 -24.48
CA ALA A 76 3.58 -14.29 -25.35
C ALA A 76 2.29 -15.13 -25.24
N LEU A 77 1.67 -15.42 -26.38
CA LEU A 77 0.77 -16.56 -26.52
C LEU A 77 1.61 -17.83 -26.45
N VAL A 78 1.36 -18.69 -25.46
CA VAL A 78 2.02 -19.98 -25.35
C VAL A 78 1.30 -20.96 -26.28
N GLU A 79 1.91 -21.28 -27.41
CA GLU A 79 1.44 -22.36 -28.27
C GLU A 79 1.74 -23.71 -27.59
N ARG A 80 0.77 -24.63 -27.67
CA ARG A 80 0.88 -25.97 -27.09
C ARG A 80 1.15 -26.98 -28.20
N GLU A 81 2.11 -27.87 -27.95
CA GLU A 81 2.41 -28.98 -28.83
C GLU A 81 1.26 -29.98 -28.93
N MET A 82 1.02 -30.47 -30.15
CA MET A 82 -0.10 -31.37 -30.48
C MET A 82 0.36 -32.82 -30.63
N ARG A 83 1.66 -33.07 -30.82
CA ARG A 83 2.21 -34.41 -31.01
C ARG A 83 2.99 -34.88 -29.79
N ILE A 84 3.00 -36.21 -29.60
CA ILE A 84 3.74 -36.87 -28.53
C ILE A 84 5.24 -36.57 -28.68
N LEU A 85 5.87 -36.16 -27.58
CA LEU A 85 7.31 -35.84 -27.48
C LEU A 85 7.79 -34.73 -28.44
N GLU A 86 6.90 -33.86 -28.91
CA GLU A 86 7.27 -32.71 -29.77
C GLU A 86 8.13 -31.67 -29.05
N ARG A 87 7.99 -31.57 -27.72
CA ARG A 87 8.88 -30.79 -26.85
C ARG A 87 9.13 -31.51 -25.53
N VAL A 88 10.40 -31.56 -25.12
CA VAL A 88 10.82 -32.07 -23.81
C VAL A 88 11.52 -30.94 -23.05
N HIS A 89 10.94 -30.52 -21.93
CA HIS A 89 11.59 -29.61 -21.00
C HIS A 89 12.36 -30.45 -19.98
N THR A 90 13.66 -30.18 -19.84
CA THR A 90 14.49 -30.78 -18.78
C THR A 90 15.06 -29.65 -17.95
N ASP A 91 15.10 -29.84 -16.65
CA ASP A 91 15.69 -28.90 -15.71
C ASP A 91 16.68 -29.63 -14.82
N LEU A 92 17.74 -28.93 -14.40
CA LEU A 92 18.71 -29.45 -13.45
C LEU A 92 18.33 -28.98 -12.06
N THR A 93 18.42 -29.88 -11.10
CA THR A 93 18.17 -29.56 -9.70
C THR A 93 19.49 -29.42 -8.94
N GLY A 94 19.57 -28.41 -8.08
CA GLY A 94 20.79 -28.02 -7.35
C GLY A 94 21.18 -28.99 -6.23
N PRO A 95 22.33 -28.75 -5.57
CA PRO A 95 23.11 -29.77 -4.86
C PRO A 95 22.24 -30.58 -3.90
N MET A 96 22.10 -31.86 -4.22
CA MET A 96 21.35 -32.77 -3.38
C MET A 96 22.18 -33.11 -2.14
N ARG A 97 21.51 -33.23 -0.98
CA ARG A 97 22.16 -33.71 0.25
C ARG A 97 22.78 -35.10 0.09
N VAL A 98 22.22 -35.91 -0.81
CA VAL A 98 22.65 -37.28 -1.07
C VAL A 98 23.26 -37.30 -2.47
N PRO A 99 24.49 -37.81 -2.63
CA PRO A 99 25.10 -37.97 -3.93
C PRO A 99 24.31 -38.98 -4.76
N ALA A 100 24.18 -38.71 -6.05
CA ALA A 100 23.62 -39.66 -6.99
C ALA A 100 24.45 -40.95 -7.01
N LYS A 101 23.82 -42.05 -7.44
CA LYS A 101 24.55 -43.29 -7.74
C LYS A 101 25.56 -43.00 -8.86
N GLY A 102 26.82 -42.77 -8.49
CA GLY A 102 27.88 -42.27 -9.37
C GLY A 102 28.79 -41.23 -8.73
N GLY A 103 28.42 -40.65 -7.58
CA GLY A 103 29.27 -39.74 -6.81
C GLY A 103 29.18 -38.26 -7.21
N PHE A 104 28.19 -37.88 -8.03
CA PHE A 104 27.84 -36.49 -8.35
C PHE A 104 26.74 -35.98 -7.42
#